data_AF-A0A957ZYD4-F1
#
_entry.id   AF-A0A957ZYD4-F1
#
_cell.length_a   1.000
_cell.length_b   1.000
_cell.length_c   1.000
_cell.angle_alpha   90.00
_cell.angle_beta   90.00
_cell.angle_gamma   90.00
#
_symmetry.space_group_name_H-M   'P 1'
#
loop_
_entity.id
_entity.type
_entity.pdbx_description
1 polymer ?
#
loop_
_entity_poly.entity_id
_entity_poly.type
_entity_poly.pdbx_seq_one_letter_code
_entity_poly.pdbx_strand_id
1 'polypeptide(L)'
;MAGILKNGLANPTLTDDELAKPFGYKAEFTKRYRSWLHKTGLAQQGLPIQLTPMGKIVWEHDPALESLTTQWFIHWELTQDPTRTETWYFFANEFLPQHETFTKDELLKALEIRLAPHSEKHFGPGSKLTPVIVRKLVECYTESKALGLLGLLSLDDNGVFHSLSPHIKGPWSTPENLSGIYS
;
A
#
# COMPACT_ATOMS: atom_id res chain seq x y z
N MET A 1 -3.73 -6.27 -7.46
CA MET A 1 -2.42 -6.00 -8.10
C MET A 1 -1.82 -7.24 -8.76
N ALA A 2 -1.97 -8.43 -8.16
CA ALA A 2 -1.43 -9.69 -8.66
C ALA A 2 -1.76 -10.00 -10.14
N GLY A 3 -2.96 -9.69 -10.63
CA GLY A 3 -3.34 -9.96 -12.03
C GLY A 3 -2.49 -9.22 -13.07
N ILE A 4 -2.23 -7.92 -12.87
CA ILE A 4 -1.38 -7.11 -13.77
C ILE A 4 0.07 -7.59 -13.68
N LEU A 5 0.55 -7.88 -12.47
CA LEU A 5 1.89 -8.42 -12.25
C LEU A 5 2.07 -9.76 -12.99
N LYS A 6 1.15 -10.72 -12.79
CA LYS A 6 1.14 -12.01 -13.47
C LYS A 6 1.19 -11.87 -14.99
N ASN A 7 0.33 -11.01 -15.54
CA ASN A 7 0.27 -10.80 -16.99
C ASN A 7 1.56 -10.16 -17.52
N GLY A 8 2.11 -9.17 -16.80
CA GLY A 8 3.36 -8.50 -17.17
C GLY A 8 4.59 -9.38 -17.12
N LEU A 9 4.67 -10.30 -16.14
CA LEU A 9 5.75 -11.26 -16.05
C LEU A 9 5.67 -12.34 -17.13
N ALA A 10 4.46 -12.79 -17.46
CA ALA A 10 4.24 -13.76 -18.53
C ALA A 10 4.50 -13.17 -19.93
N ASN A 11 4.26 -11.87 -20.12
CA ASN A 11 4.33 -11.20 -21.40
C ASN A 11 5.12 -9.87 -21.29
N PRO A 12 6.46 -9.93 -21.19
CA PRO A 12 7.28 -8.76 -20.88
C PRO A 12 7.27 -7.68 -21.97
N THR A 13 6.89 -8.02 -23.20
CA THR A 13 6.85 -7.05 -24.32
C THR A 13 5.58 -6.21 -24.37
N LEU A 14 4.59 -6.49 -23.51
CA LEU A 14 3.31 -5.78 -23.56
C LEU A 14 3.45 -4.33 -23.08
N THR A 15 2.79 -3.45 -23.81
CA THR A 15 2.59 -2.06 -23.42
C THR A 15 1.56 -1.92 -22.30
N ASP A 16 1.49 -0.73 -21.69
CA ASP A 16 0.50 -0.45 -20.64
C ASP A 16 -0.95 -0.67 -21.10
N ASP A 17 -1.28 -0.34 -22.35
CA ASP A 17 -2.61 -0.55 -22.92
C ASP A 17 -2.92 -2.04 -23.09
N GLU A 18 -1.96 -2.82 -23.59
CA GLU A 18 -2.15 -4.26 -23.79
C GLU A 18 -2.28 -5.02 -22.47
N LEU A 19 -1.54 -4.60 -21.45
CA LEU A 19 -1.67 -5.14 -20.09
C LEU A 19 -3.06 -4.85 -19.48
N ALA A 20 -3.68 -3.72 -19.84
CA ALA A 20 -4.97 -3.30 -19.31
C ALA A 20 -6.17 -4.02 -19.97
N LYS A 21 -6.05 -4.39 -21.25
CA LYS A 21 -7.14 -4.97 -22.07
C LYS A 21 -7.91 -6.11 -21.38
N PRO A 22 -7.27 -7.14 -20.79
CA PRO A 22 -7.99 -8.26 -20.17
C PRO A 22 -8.86 -7.85 -18.98
N PHE A 23 -8.61 -6.69 -18.39
CA PHE A 23 -9.32 -6.17 -17.22
C PHE A 23 -10.36 -5.11 -17.60
N GLY A 24 -10.53 -4.80 -18.90
CA GLY A 24 -11.46 -3.77 -19.36
C GLY A 24 -11.01 -2.33 -19.06
N TYR A 25 -9.71 -2.12 -18.81
CA TYR A 25 -9.14 -0.80 -18.49
C TYR A 25 -8.23 -0.27 -19.61
N LYS A 26 -7.73 0.96 -19.45
CA LYS A 26 -6.79 1.66 -20.35
C LYS A 26 -5.40 1.79 -19.73
N ALA A 27 -4.39 2.21 -20.48
CA ALA A 27 -3.00 2.37 -19.99
C ALA A 27 -2.86 3.13 -18.66
N GLU A 28 -3.66 4.16 -18.41
CA GLU A 28 -3.59 4.93 -17.16
C GLU A 28 -3.86 4.08 -15.91
N PHE A 29 -4.67 3.03 -16.04
CA PHE A 29 -4.83 2.03 -14.99
C PHE A 29 -3.50 1.30 -14.75
N THR A 30 -2.92 0.70 -15.79
CA THR A 30 -1.67 -0.05 -15.68
C THR A 30 -0.52 0.80 -15.14
N LYS A 31 -0.38 2.06 -15.59
CA LYS A 31 0.62 3.01 -15.08
C LYS A 31 0.51 3.21 -13.57
N ARG A 32 -0.71 3.44 -13.06
CA ARG A 32 -0.95 3.56 -11.61
C ARG A 32 -0.63 2.27 -10.87
N TYR A 33 -1.00 1.13 -11.43
CA TYR A 33 -0.70 -0.17 -10.83
C TYR A 33 0.79 -0.47 -10.78
N ARG A 34 1.54 -0.18 -11.84
CA ARG A 34 3.01 -0.32 -11.86
C ARG A 34 3.67 0.63 -10.87
N SER A 35 3.16 1.85 -10.73
CA SER A 35 3.63 2.76 -9.69
C SER A 35 3.44 2.17 -8.29
N TRP A 36 2.30 1.52 -8.01
CA TRP A 36 2.10 0.83 -6.73
C TRP A 36 2.99 -0.39 -6.56
N LEU A 37 3.15 -1.25 -7.58
CA LEU A 37 4.09 -2.38 -7.52
C LEU A 37 5.52 -1.93 -7.19
N HIS A 38 5.92 -0.76 -7.69
CA HIS A 38 7.20 -0.16 -7.35
C HIS A 38 7.25 0.38 -5.91
N LYS A 39 6.22 1.11 -5.49
CA LYS A 39 6.14 1.66 -4.12
C LYS A 39 6.09 0.60 -3.03
N THR A 40 5.59 -0.60 -3.35
CA THR A 40 5.52 -1.74 -2.42
C THR A 40 6.73 -2.67 -2.53
N GLY A 41 7.82 -2.24 -3.18
CA GLY A 41 9.04 -3.04 -3.33
C GLY A 41 8.91 -4.31 -4.16
N LEU A 42 7.76 -4.58 -4.81
CA LEU A 42 7.53 -5.83 -5.56
C LEU A 42 8.19 -5.79 -6.94
N ALA A 43 8.18 -4.64 -7.62
CA ALA A 43 8.72 -4.51 -8.96
C ALA A 43 9.57 -3.26 -9.15
N GLN A 44 10.46 -3.30 -10.13
CA GLN A 44 11.16 -2.11 -10.63
C GLN A 44 10.16 -1.17 -11.32
N GLN A 45 10.46 0.12 -11.31
CA GLN A 45 9.67 1.09 -12.05
C GLN A 45 9.94 0.95 -13.55
N GLY A 46 8.88 0.90 -14.36
CA GLY A 46 9.00 0.89 -15.83
C GLY A 46 8.37 -0.33 -16.49
N LEU A 47 8.65 -0.47 -17.78
CA LEU A 47 8.37 -1.66 -18.59
C LEU A 47 9.73 -2.15 -19.16
N PRO A 48 9.92 -3.47 -19.35
CA PRO A 48 9.02 -4.57 -18.94
C PRO A 48 8.83 -4.61 -17.42
N ILE A 49 7.73 -5.22 -16.95
CA ILE A 49 7.56 -5.45 -15.50
C ILE A 49 8.65 -6.44 -15.04
N GLN A 50 9.50 -6.01 -14.10
CA GLN A 50 10.57 -6.81 -13.54
C GLN A 50 10.46 -6.83 -12.03
N LEU A 51 10.49 -8.01 -11.42
CA LEU A 51 10.50 -8.15 -9.97
C LEU A 51 11.82 -7.63 -9.36
N THR A 52 11.74 -6.99 -8.20
CA THR A 52 12.92 -6.75 -7.37
C THR A 52 13.41 -8.07 -6.75
N PRO A 53 14.59 -8.11 -6.09
CA PRO A 53 15.00 -9.28 -5.32
C PRO A 53 13.96 -9.71 -4.25
N MET A 54 13.38 -8.75 -3.53
CA MET A 54 12.30 -9.00 -2.56
C MET A 54 11.04 -9.51 -3.25
N GLY A 55 10.65 -8.87 -4.35
CA GLY A 55 9.46 -9.24 -5.13
C GLY A 55 9.54 -10.64 -5.72
N LYS A 56 10.74 -11.14 -6.06
CA LYS A 56 10.94 -12.53 -6.49
C LYS A 56 10.56 -13.52 -5.38
N ILE A 57 11.00 -13.27 -4.16
CA ILE A 57 10.69 -14.12 -3.00
C ILE A 57 9.19 -14.10 -2.73
N VAL A 58 8.59 -12.90 -2.68
CA VAL A 58 7.13 -12.78 -2.50
C VAL A 58 6.39 -13.55 -3.59
N TRP A 59 6.78 -13.39 -4.85
CA TRP A 59 6.10 -14.03 -5.97
C TRP A 59 6.22 -15.55 -5.98
N GLU A 60 7.35 -16.08 -5.51
CA GLU A 60 7.57 -17.52 -5.38
C GLU A 60 6.67 -18.16 -4.30
N HIS A 61 6.49 -17.48 -3.17
CA HIS A 61 5.76 -18.03 -2.02
C HIS A 61 4.27 -17.64 -1.99
N ASP A 62 3.93 -16.47 -2.50
CA ASP A 62 2.58 -15.90 -2.46
C ASP A 62 2.26 -15.07 -3.73
N PRO A 63 2.09 -15.73 -4.90
CA PRO A 63 1.73 -15.05 -6.14
C PRO A 63 0.33 -14.41 -6.13
N ALA A 64 -0.52 -14.76 -5.15
CA ALA A 64 -1.82 -14.11 -4.96
C ALA A 64 -1.69 -12.77 -4.20
N LEU A 65 -0.61 -12.58 -3.43
CA LEU A 65 -0.34 -11.45 -2.55
C LEU A 65 -1.36 -11.33 -1.40
N GLU A 66 -1.76 -12.46 -0.82
CA GLU A 66 -2.83 -12.53 0.20
C GLU A 66 -2.34 -12.93 1.60
N SER A 67 -1.13 -13.46 1.72
CA SER A 67 -0.55 -13.92 2.98
C SER A 67 -0.23 -12.78 3.95
N LEU A 68 -0.33 -13.08 5.25
CA LEU A 68 0.06 -12.14 6.30
C LEU A 68 1.53 -11.69 6.17
N THR A 69 2.43 -12.59 5.75
CA THR A 69 3.85 -12.25 5.51
C THR A 69 3.98 -11.22 4.38
N THR A 70 3.28 -11.42 3.25
CA THR A 70 3.26 -10.43 2.16
C THR A 70 2.68 -9.09 2.61
N GLN A 71 1.59 -9.09 3.38
CA GLN A 71 1.01 -7.84 3.88
C GLN A 71 1.97 -7.07 4.77
N TRP A 72 2.68 -7.74 5.68
CA TRP A 72 3.68 -7.07 6.52
C TRP A 72 4.86 -6.52 5.71
N PHE A 73 5.35 -7.27 4.72
CA PHE A 73 6.39 -6.79 3.82
C PHE A 73 5.94 -5.54 3.05
N ILE A 74 4.74 -5.56 2.46
CA ILE A 74 4.18 -4.41 1.75
C ILE A 74 4.01 -3.21 2.68
N HIS A 75 3.51 -3.42 3.90
CA HIS A 75 3.41 -2.38 4.91
C HIS A 75 4.77 -1.77 5.21
N TRP A 76 5.79 -2.61 5.45
CA TRP A 76 7.14 -2.14 5.73
C TRP A 76 7.67 -1.24 4.61
N GLU A 77 7.57 -1.66 3.34
CA GLU A 77 7.99 -0.86 2.18
C GLU A 77 7.27 0.50 2.10
N LEU A 78 5.95 0.51 2.33
CA LEU A 78 5.15 1.73 2.29
C LEU A 78 5.48 2.71 3.43
N THR A 79 6.05 2.24 4.52
CA THR A 79 6.35 3.06 5.71
C THR A 79 7.83 3.42 5.85
N GLN A 80 8.68 3.10 4.86
CA GLN A 80 10.09 3.52 4.88
C GLN A 80 10.37 4.88 4.21
N ASP A 81 9.53 5.32 3.26
CA ASP A 81 9.82 6.51 2.45
C ASP A 81 8.86 7.68 2.75
N PRO A 82 9.28 8.69 3.53
CA PRO A 82 8.43 9.83 3.90
C PRO A 82 8.08 10.74 2.72
N THR A 83 8.70 10.55 1.55
CA THR A 83 8.43 11.37 0.34
C THR A 83 7.53 10.62 -0.64
N ARG A 84 7.90 9.39 -1.02
CA ARG A 84 7.23 8.65 -2.09
C ARG A 84 5.90 8.03 -1.65
N THR A 85 5.82 7.64 -0.38
CA THR A 85 4.65 7.01 0.26
C THR A 85 4.25 7.78 1.51
N GLU A 86 4.41 9.10 1.46
CA GLU A 86 4.20 10.05 2.57
C GLU A 86 2.93 9.82 3.38
N THR A 87 1.78 9.56 2.72
CA THR A 87 0.52 9.27 3.41
C THR A 87 0.61 8.01 4.28
N TRP A 88 1.20 6.92 3.79
CA TRP A 88 1.36 5.68 4.55
C TRP A 88 2.42 5.82 5.63
N TYR A 89 3.53 6.49 5.32
CA TYR A 89 4.58 6.82 6.29
C TYR A 89 4.00 7.61 7.47
N PHE A 90 3.35 8.75 7.19
CA PHE A 90 2.73 9.60 8.20
C PHE A 90 1.72 8.81 9.03
N PHE A 91 0.82 8.06 8.37
CA PHE A 91 -0.21 7.33 9.07
C PHE A 91 0.36 6.30 10.05
N ALA A 92 1.28 5.46 9.60
CA ALA A 92 1.80 4.35 10.41
C ALA A 92 2.82 4.80 11.46
N ASN A 93 3.70 5.74 11.12
CA ASN A 93 4.86 6.08 11.96
C ASN A 93 4.62 7.32 12.84
N GLU A 94 3.67 8.19 12.49
CA GLU A 94 3.44 9.45 13.20
C GLU A 94 2.03 9.52 13.79
N PHE A 95 1.00 9.19 13.00
CA PHE A 95 -0.39 9.31 13.42
C PHE A 95 -0.82 8.19 14.39
N LEU A 96 -0.76 6.91 13.97
CA LEU A 96 -1.22 5.78 14.80
C LEU A 96 -0.55 5.71 16.18
N PRO A 97 0.78 5.90 16.33
CA PRO A 97 1.42 5.83 17.65
C PRO A 97 0.95 6.93 18.63
N GLN A 98 0.36 8.01 18.12
CA GLN A 98 -0.14 9.13 18.93
C GLN A 98 -1.65 9.07 19.18
N HIS A 99 -2.36 8.11 18.57
CA HIS A 99 -3.81 8.02 18.62
C HIS A 99 -4.24 6.58 18.90
N GLU A 100 -4.51 6.27 20.18
CA GLU A 100 -5.09 4.97 20.56
C GLU A 100 -6.47 4.76 19.91
N THR A 101 -7.24 5.84 19.76
CA THR A 101 -8.52 5.85 19.03
C THR A 101 -8.62 7.08 18.13
N PHE A 102 -9.32 6.96 17.01
CA PHE A 102 -9.58 8.10 16.12
C PHE A 102 -10.82 7.89 15.24
N THR A 103 -11.40 8.98 14.76
CA THR A 103 -12.48 9.03 13.77
C THR A 103 -11.91 9.32 12.37
N LYS A 104 -12.69 9.06 11.31
CA LYS A 104 -12.29 9.44 9.95
C LYS A 104 -12.04 10.94 9.79
N ASP A 105 -12.80 11.76 10.53
CA ASP A 105 -12.70 13.23 10.46
C ASP A 105 -11.42 13.74 11.12
N GLU A 106 -10.96 13.10 12.20
CA GLU A 106 -9.67 13.42 12.82
C GLU A 106 -8.51 13.08 11.90
N LEU A 107 -8.53 11.88 11.29
CA LEU A 107 -7.53 11.49 10.29
C LEU A 107 -7.57 12.40 9.05
N LEU A 108 -8.76 12.83 8.61
CA LEU A 108 -8.91 13.79 7.52
C LEU A 108 -8.21 15.10 7.84
N LYS A 109 -8.50 15.72 8.99
CA LYS A 109 -7.88 16.98 9.42
C LYS A 109 -6.36 16.85 9.52
N ALA A 110 -5.87 15.74 10.08
CA ALA A 110 -4.44 15.48 10.18
C ALA A 110 -3.76 15.39 8.80
N LEU A 111 -4.38 14.70 7.84
CA LEU A 111 -3.86 14.60 6.47
C LEU A 111 -3.97 15.91 5.69
N GLU A 112 -5.01 16.71 5.90
CA GLU A 112 -5.11 18.05 5.29
C GLU A 112 -3.94 18.93 5.72
N ILE A 113 -3.64 18.97 7.02
CA ILE A 113 -2.48 19.71 7.56
C ILE A 113 -1.18 19.16 6.98
N ARG A 114 -1.03 17.83 6.95
CA ARG A 114 0.21 17.17 6.50
C ARG A 114 0.51 17.41 5.02
N LEU A 115 -0.52 17.46 4.18
CA LEU A 115 -0.39 17.49 2.71
C LEU A 115 -0.59 18.88 2.10
N ALA A 116 -1.23 19.82 2.81
CA ALA A 116 -1.44 21.19 2.34
C ALA A 116 -0.16 21.90 1.83
N PRO A 117 1.03 21.73 2.43
CA PRO A 117 2.26 22.37 1.93
C PRO A 117 2.62 22.00 0.48
N HIS A 118 2.21 20.83 -0.01
CA HIS A 118 2.45 20.43 -1.40
C HIS A 118 1.51 21.15 -2.38
N SER A 119 0.27 21.37 -1.97
CA SER A 119 -0.71 22.15 -2.71
C SER A 119 -1.98 22.34 -1.88
N GLU A 120 -2.17 23.53 -1.32
CA GLU A 120 -3.35 23.86 -0.53
C GLU A 120 -4.65 23.65 -1.33
N LYS A 121 -4.65 24.01 -2.62
CA LYS A 121 -5.79 23.78 -3.52
C LYS A 121 -6.19 22.29 -3.62
N HIS A 122 -5.21 21.38 -3.65
CA HIS A 122 -5.48 19.96 -3.86
C HIS A 122 -5.55 19.15 -2.57
N PHE A 123 -5.04 19.66 -1.46
CA PHE A 123 -4.92 18.90 -0.21
C PHE A 123 -5.40 19.61 1.05
N GLY A 124 -5.58 20.93 1.00
CA GLY A 124 -6.09 21.71 2.13
C GLY A 124 -7.59 21.55 2.35
N PRO A 125 -8.14 22.28 3.34
CA PRO A 125 -9.55 22.21 3.73
C PRO A 125 -10.50 22.40 2.54
N GLY A 126 -11.47 21.49 2.41
CA GLY A 126 -12.44 21.51 1.32
C GLY A 126 -11.98 20.82 0.03
N SER A 127 -10.76 20.26 0.02
CA SER A 127 -10.32 19.38 -1.07
C SER A 127 -11.22 18.15 -1.18
N LYS A 128 -11.53 17.77 -2.43
CA LYS A 128 -12.21 16.49 -2.72
C LYS A 128 -11.24 15.29 -2.73
N LEU A 129 -9.94 15.53 -2.76
CA LEU A 129 -8.92 14.48 -2.88
C LEU A 129 -8.57 13.88 -1.52
N THR A 130 -8.41 14.70 -0.47
CA THR A 130 -8.03 14.21 0.87
C THR A 130 -9.06 13.23 1.45
N PRO A 131 -10.38 13.45 1.34
CA PRO A 131 -11.38 12.44 1.76
C PRO A 131 -11.27 11.11 1.01
N VAL A 132 -10.86 11.13 -0.27
CA VAL A 132 -10.63 9.90 -1.05
C VAL A 132 -9.38 9.17 -0.54
N ILE A 133 -8.33 9.92 -0.20
CA ILE A 133 -7.11 9.37 0.39
C ILE A 133 -7.42 8.70 1.74
N VAL A 134 -8.12 9.41 2.65
CA VAL A 134 -8.55 8.88 3.96
C VAL A 134 -9.33 7.58 3.79
N ARG A 135 -10.34 7.58 2.92
CA ARG A 135 -11.15 6.39 2.65
C ARG A 135 -10.28 5.22 2.19
N LYS A 136 -9.39 5.43 1.22
CA LYS A 136 -8.54 4.38 0.65
C LYS A 136 -7.48 3.88 1.63
N LEU A 137 -6.95 4.76 2.47
CA LEU A 137 -6.00 4.42 3.52
C LEU A 137 -6.65 3.52 4.58
N VAL A 138 -7.83 3.90 5.06
CA VAL A 138 -8.59 3.10 6.03
C VAL A 138 -9.01 1.76 5.43
N GLU A 139 -9.63 1.76 4.23
CA GLU A 139 -10.00 0.52 3.52
C GLU A 139 -8.79 -0.43 3.38
N CYS A 140 -7.60 0.13 3.08
CA CYS A 140 -6.37 -0.65 2.96
C CYS A 140 -6.02 -1.40 4.25
N TYR A 141 -6.18 -0.77 5.43
CA TYR A 141 -5.86 -1.39 6.72
C TYR A 141 -7.02 -2.15 7.36
N THR A 142 -8.21 -2.17 6.76
CA THR A 142 -9.37 -2.92 7.27
C THR A 142 -9.79 -4.10 6.38
N GLU A 143 -9.48 -4.08 5.09
CA GLU A 143 -9.85 -5.15 4.17
C GLU A 143 -8.80 -6.27 4.17
N SER A 144 -9.23 -7.52 4.39
CA SER A 144 -8.33 -8.68 4.45
C SER A 144 -7.55 -8.94 3.16
N LYS A 145 -8.10 -8.55 2.00
CA LYS A 145 -7.43 -8.62 0.68
C LYS A 145 -6.43 -7.49 0.43
N ALA A 146 -6.29 -6.56 1.37
CA ALA A 146 -5.31 -5.48 1.35
C ALA A 146 -4.30 -5.68 2.49
N LEU A 147 -4.30 -4.83 3.51
CA LEU A 147 -3.43 -4.89 4.69
C LEU A 147 -4.23 -5.18 5.98
N GLY A 148 -5.48 -5.65 5.87
CA GLY A 148 -6.33 -5.91 7.02
C GLY A 148 -5.86 -7.06 7.92
N LEU A 149 -5.09 -8.03 7.40
CA LEU A 149 -4.57 -9.13 8.23
C LEU A 149 -3.49 -8.68 9.21
N LEU A 150 -2.90 -7.50 9.00
CA LEU A 150 -1.97 -6.92 9.96
C LEU A 150 -2.64 -6.74 11.32
N GLY A 151 -3.95 -6.44 11.33
CA GLY A 151 -4.69 -6.19 12.56
C GLY A 151 -4.21 -4.92 13.26
N LEU A 152 -3.86 -3.87 12.50
CA LEU A 152 -3.47 -2.56 13.05
C LEU A 152 -4.68 -1.71 13.46
N LEU A 153 -5.86 -2.01 12.92
CA LEU A 153 -7.09 -1.27 13.16
C LEU A 153 -8.24 -2.22 13.48
N SER A 154 -9.09 -1.83 14.43
CA SER A 154 -10.47 -2.30 14.51
C SER A 154 -11.43 -1.11 14.44
N LEU A 155 -12.68 -1.34 14.02
CA LEU A 155 -13.73 -0.34 13.93
C LEU A 155 -14.87 -0.76 14.86
N ASP A 156 -15.29 0.12 15.75
CA ASP A 156 -16.44 -0.12 16.62
C ASP A 156 -17.77 0.34 15.99
N ASP A 157 -18.87 0.02 16.67
CA ASP A 157 -20.23 0.33 16.22
C ASP A 157 -20.52 1.84 16.14
N ASN A 158 -19.72 2.68 16.80
CA ASN A 158 -19.83 4.13 16.77
C ASN A 158 -19.01 4.77 15.63
N GLY A 159 -18.31 3.96 14.83
CA GLY A 159 -17.47 4.45 13.74
C GLY A 159 -16.10 4.99 14.22
N VAL A 160 -15.67 4.60 15.42
CA VAL A 160 -14.34 4.94 15.96
C VAL A 160 -13.37 3.80 15.66
N PHE A 161 -12.21 4.17 15.11
CA PHE A 161 -11.10 3.26 14.88
C PHE A 161 -10.26 3.13 16.15
N HIS A 162 -9.88 1.92 16.48
CA HIS A 162 -8.95 1.62 17.57
C HIS A 162 -7.63 1.15 16.96
N SER A 163 -6.54 1.82 17.34
CA SER A 163 -5.19 1.44 16.96
C SER A 163 -4.76 0.23 17.78
N LEU A 164 -4.25 -0.78 17.10
CA LEU A 164 -3.81 -2.03 17.69
C LEU A 164 -2.31 -2.21 17.51
N SER A 165 -1.68 -2.92 18.44
CA SER A 165 -0.23 -3.20 18.43
C SER A 165 0.01 -4.72 18.29
N PRO A 166 -0.28 -5.30 17.11
CA PRO A 166 -0.04 -6.71 16.84
C PRO A 166 1.47 -7.02 16.85
N HIS A 167 1.79 -8.31 17.00
CA HIS A 167 3.19 -8.74 16.87
C HIS A 167 3.69 -8.52 15.44
N ILE A 168 4.64 -7.61 15.30
CA ILE A 168 5.27 -7.27 14.02
C ILE A 168 6.11 -8.47 13.57
N LYS A 169 5.81 -9.02 12.40
CA LYS A 169 6.71 -9.98 11.72
C LYS A 169 7.93 -9.21 11.19
N GLY A 170 9.06 -9.87 10.99
CA GLY A 170 10.28 -9.24 10.45
C GLY A 170 11.55 -9.91 10.99
N PRO A 171 12.75 -9.41 10.62
CA PRO A 171 13.05 -8.20 9.83
C PRO A 171 12.75 -8.32 8.32
N TRP A 172 12.60 -7.18 7.63
CA TRP A 172 12.22 -7.10 6.21
C TRP A 172 13.29 -6.49 5.29
N SER A 173 14.44 -6.14 5.85
CA SER A 173 15.44 -5.32 5.17
C SER A 173 16.24 -6.04 4.09
N THR A 174 16.20 -7.37 4.03
CA THR A 174 16.98 -8.16 3.06
C THR A 174 16.18 -9.34 2.50
N PRO A 175 16.55 -9.84 1.30
CA PRO A 175 15.96 -11.04 0.72
C PRO A 175 16.05 -12.27 1.64
N GLU A 176 17.20 -12.47 2.30
CA GLU A 176 17.44 -13.62 3.18
C GLU A 176 16.48 -13.61 4.38
N ASN A 177 16.28 -12.42 4.98
CA ASN A 177 15.35 -12.25 6.10
C ASN A 177 13.91 -12.55 5.67
N LEU A 178 13.47 -11.99 4.54
CA LEU A 178 12.13 -12.22 4.02
C LEU A 178 11.89 -13.70 3.69
N SER A 179 12.86 -14.35 3.04
CA SER A 179 12.78 -15.78 2.72
C SER A 179 12.65 -16.64 3.99
N GLY A 180 13.39 -16.30 5.05
CA GLY A 180 13.33 -17.01 6.33
C GLY A 180 11.98 -16.91 7.05
N ILE A 181 11.18 -15.86 6.78
CA ILE A 181 9.85 -15.67 7.39
C ILE A 181 8.75 -16.46 6.64
N TYR A 182 8.96 -16.77 5.36
CA TYR A 182 8.06 -17.63 4.60
C TYR A 182 8.26 -19.14 4.87
N SER A 183 9.43 -19.53 5.40
CA SER A 183 9.78 -20.91 5.74
C SER A 183 9.13 -21.36 7.05
#